data_AF-A0A1B9GZ09-F1
#
_entry.id   AF-A0A1B9GZ09-F1
#
_cell.length_a   1.000
_cell.length_b   1.000
_cell.length_c   1.000
_cell.angle_alpha   90.00
_cell.angle_beta   90.00
_cell.angle_gamma   90.00
#
_symmetry.space_group_name_H-M   'P 1'
#
loop_
_entity.id
_entity.type
_entity.pdbx_description
1 polymer ?
#
loop_
_entity_poly.entity_id
_entity_poly.type
_entity_poly.pdbx_seq_one_letter_code
_entity_poly.pdbx_strand_id
1 'polypeptide(L)'
;MASRLALKSLRSAALARPVVPRAMAQSARFMATQPTPDEKAEQIINAVPSSSLFTKTGGILLGTGLTAAAVSSELYVANEETVLAVGFLVIFTAIARSIGAPYSSWANGHIERIKGILNSARTEHTKAVTDRIDSVSQLKDVVPLTESLYAVARETNTLEHENFVLAQENAIKAELKTVLDSWVRYEQQQREAEQAALVKTVQANVEAELAKPAFRKQLLEEALAQVERE
;
A
#
# COMPACT_ATOMS: atom_id res chain seq x y z
N MET A 1 -51.29 -4.71 18.03
CA MET A 1 -52.02 -5.40 16.93
C MET A 1 -51.25 -6.67 16.60
N ALA A 2 -51.45 -7.73 17.37
CA ALA A 2 -52.44 -8.78 17.08
C ALA A 2 -51.92 -9.78 16.02
N SER A 3 -51.23 -10.79 16.54
CA SER A 3 -51.35 -12.22 16.19
C SER A 3 -52.18 -12.56 14.96
N ARG A 4 -51.60 -13.30 14.01
CA ARG A 4 -52.27 -14.43 13.32
C ARG A 4 -51.27 -15.52 12.98
N LEU A 5 -51.16 -16.48 13.90
CA LEU A 5 -50.78 -17.86 13.60
C LEU A 5 -51.80 -18.43 12.61
N ALA A 6 -51.34 -18.82 11.43
CA ALA A 6 -52.13 -19.56 10.47
C ALA A 6 -51.70 -21.03 10.49
N LEU A 7 -52.34 -21.80 11.37
CA LEU A 7 -52.52 -23.24 11.22
C LEU A 7 -53.44 -23.45 10.01
N LYS A 8 -52.96 -24.11 8.96
CA LYS A 8 -53.87 -24.71 7.98
C LYS A 8 -53.31 -25.99 7.35
N SER A 9 -53.93 -27.08 7.81
CA SER A 9 -54.31 -28.30 7.10
C SER A 9 -53.25 -29.04 6.30
N LEU A 10 -52.90 -30.20 6.86
CA LEU A 10 -52.61 -31.44 6.15
C LEU A 10 -53.56 -31.63 4.96
N ARG A 11 -53.01 -31.60 3.74
CA ARG A 11 -53.59 -32.28 2.59
C ARG A 11 -52.56 -33.27 2.07
N SER A 12 -52.94 -34.53 2.21
CA SER A 12 -52.37 -35.69 1.52
C SER A 12 -52.25 -35.38 0.03
N ALA A 13 -51.03 -35.15 -0.44
CA ALA A 13 -50.68 -35.23 -1.85
C ALA A 13 -49.87 -36.51 -2.01
N ALA A 14 -50.36 -37.38 -2.90
CA ALA A 14 -49.84 -38.70 -3.16
C ALA A 14 -48.31 -38.68 -3.36
N LEU A 15 -47.65 -39.64 -2.73
CA LEU A 15 -46.25 -39.97 -2.89
C LEU A 15 -45.94 -40.29 -4.37
N ALA A 16 -45.58 -39.26 -5.14
CA ALA A 16 -44.82 -39.45 -6.37
C ALA A 16 -43.39 -39.84 -5.96
N ARG A 17 -43.16 -41.15 -5.78
CA ARG A 17 -41.81 -41.70 -5.67
C ARG A 17 -41.03 -41.24 -6.91
N PRO A 18 -39.90 -40.53 -6.76
CA PRO A 18 -38.96 -40.44 -7.86
C PRO A 18 -38.47 -41.86 -8.12
N VAL A 19 -38.86 -42.43 -9.27
CA VAL A 19 -38.18 -43.60 -9.83
C VAL A 19 -36.82 -43.09 -10.26
N VAL A 20 -35.89 -43.07 -9.30
CA VAL A 20 -34.47 -42.98 -9.62
C VAL A 20 -34.19 -44.21 -10.48
N PRO A 21 -33.66 -44.07 -11.71
CA PRO A 21 -33.19 -45.23 -12.42
C PRO A 21 -32.15 -45.87 -11.51
N ARG A 22 -32.50 -47.03 -10.95
CA ARG A 22 -31.52 -47.90 -10.32
C ARG A 22 -30.64 -48.30 -11.48
N ALA A 23 -29.58 -47.53 -11.71
CA ALA A 23 -28.42 -48.02 -12.39
C ALA A 23 -28.15 -49.34 -11.68
N MET A 24 -28.39 -50.45 -12.37
CA MET A 24 -27.73 -51.67 -11.99
C MET A 24 -26.27 -51.26 -12.09
N ALA A 25 -25.68 -50.91 -10.94
CA ALA A 25 -24.28 -51.14 -10.73
C ALA A 25 -24.16 -52.63 -11.01
N GLN A 26 -23.88 -52.95 -12.28
CA GLN A 26 -23.18 -54.16 -12.63
C GLN A 26 -22.08 -54.16 -11.59
N SER A 27 -22.14 -55.12 -10.67
CA SER A 27 -21.00 -55.44 -9.85
C SER A 27 -19.92 -55.63 -10.89
N ALA A 28 -19.11 -54.59 -11.10
CA ALA A 28 -17.88 -54.71 -11.83
C ALA A 28 -17.17 -55.73 -10.99
N ARG A 29 -17.25 -56.99 -11.43
CA ARG A 29 -16.26 -57.98 -11.10
C ARG A 29 -15.02 -57.25 -11.57
N PHE A 30 -14.36 -56.57 -10.64
CA PHE A 30 -12.95 -56.29 -10.79
C PHE A 30 -12.43 -57.66 -11.19
N MET A 31 -12.06 -57.79 -12.46
CA MET A 31 -11.16 -58.84 -12.88
C MET A 31 -9.95 -58.56 -12.01
N ALA A 32 -9.93 -59.13 -10.82
CA ALA A 32 -8.72 -59.32 -10.08
C ALA A 32 -7.94 -60.21 -11.03
N THR A 33 -7.11 -59.59 -11.86
CA THR A 33 -5.92 -60.24 -12.38
C THR A 33 -5.25 -60.71 -11.10
N GLN A 34 -5.51 -61.95 -10.70
CA GLN A 34 -4.80 -62.57 -9.61
C GLN A 34 -3.34 -62.41 -10.01
N PRO A 35 -2.51 -61.71 -9.21
CA PRO A 35 -1.16 -61.45 -9.62
C PRO A 35 -0.53 -62.80 -9.94
N THR A 36 0.24 -62.83 -11.02
CA THR A 36 0.89 -64.07 -11.44
C THR A 36 1.71 -64.59 -10.25
N PRO A 37 1.87 -65.92 -10.09
CA PRO A 37 2.64 -66.47 -8.97
C PRO A 37 4.00 -65.78 -8.78
N ASP A 38 4.63 -65.38 -9.89
CA ASP A 38 5.89 -64.63 -9.91
C ASP A 38 5.75 -63.23 -9.27
N GLU A 39 4.72 -62.46 -9.64
CA GLU A 39 4.45 -61.13 -9.05
C GLU A 39 4.15 -61.21 -7.55
N LYS A 40 3.46 -62.26 -7.09
CA LYS A 40 3.21 -62.47 -5.65
C LYS A 40 4.49 -62.81 -4.90
N ALA A 41 5.34 -63.66 -5.50
CA ALA A 41 6.63 -64.02 -4.91
C ALA A 41 7.53 -62.79 -4.78
N GLU A 42 7.56 -61.92 -5.79
CA GLU A 42 8.27 -60.65 -5.74
C GLU A 42 7.75 -59.73 -4.62
N GLN A 43 6.44 -59.62 -4.43
CA GLN A 43 5.86 -58.85 -3.33
C GLN A 43 6.30 -59.37 -1.96
N ILE A 44 6.34 -60.69 -1.77
CA ILE A 44 6.78 -61.32 -0.52
C ILE A 44 8.27 -61.05 -0.27
N ILE A 45 9.11 -61.21 -1.29
CA ILE A 45 10.55 -60.95 -1.21
C ILE A 45 10.81 -59.46 -0.90
N ASN A 46 10.04 -58.57 -1.52
CA ASN A 46 10.19 -57.13 -1.34
C ASN A 46 9.68 -56.63 0.02
N ALA A 47 8.67 -57.28 0.61
CA ALA A 47 8.14 -56.94 1.92
C ALA A 47 9.12 -57.19 3.09
N VAL A 48 10.14 -58.04 2.90
CA VAL A 48 11.17 -58.28 3.93
C VAL A 48 12.05 -57.04 4.09
N PRO A 49 12.19 -56.48 5.30
CA PRO A 49 12.99 -55.28 5.56
C PRO A 49 14.48 -55.59 5.43
N SER A 50 15.01 -55.45 4.21
CA SER A 50 16.45 -55.54 3.91
C SER A 50 16.72 -54.90 2.55
N SER A 51 17.93 -54.40 2.33
CA SER A 51 18.36 -53.73 1.10
C SER A 51 19.05 -54.67 0.09
N SER A 52 19.45 -55.88 0.48
CA SER A 52 20.15 -56.85 -0.39
C SER A 52 19.26 -58.06 -0.75
N LEU A 53 19.24 -58.45 -2.02
CA LEU A 53 18.48 -59.61 -2.51
C LEU A 53 18.91 -60.91 -1.82
N PHE A 54 20.21 -61.08 -1.59
CA PHE A 54 20.76 -62.25 -0.88
C PHE A 54 20.25 -62.32 0.56
N THR A 55 20.14 -61.17 1.23
CA THR A 55 19.63 -61.11 2.61
C THR A 55 18.12 -61.31 2.65
N LYS A 56 17.37 -60.86 1.62
CA LYS A 56 15.92 -61.10 1.52
C LYS A 56 15.61 -62.59 1.34
N THR A 57 16.24 -63.23 0.36
CA THR A 57 16.05 -64.67 0.08
C THR A 57 16.62 -65.52 1.20
N GLY A 58 17.81 -65.16 1.69
CA GLY A 58 18.44 -65.79 2.85
C GLY A 58 17.56 -65.69 4.11
N GLY A 59 16.96 -64.53 4.38
CA GLY A 59 16.07 -64.34 5.53
C GLY A 59 14.79 -65.18 5.45
N ILE A 60 14.17 -65.28 4.28
CA ILE A 60 13.00 -66.14 4.06
C ILE A 60 13.36 -67.62 4.21
N LEU A 61 14.47 -68.05 3.60
CA LEU A 61 14.95 -69.42 3.68
C LEU A 61 15.35 -69.80 5.10
N LEU A 62 16.04 -68.92 5.82
CA LEU A 62 16.40 -69.13 7.22
C LEU A 62 15.16 -69.14 8.11
N GLY A 63 14.21 -68.22 7.93
CA GLY A 63 12.97 -68.20 8.70
C GLY A 63 12.13 -69.46 8.49
N THR A 64 12.01 -69.90 7.24
CA THR A 64 11.29 -71.15 6.88
C THR A 64 12.03 -72.38 7.39
N GLY A 65 13.37 -72.40 7.27
CA GLY A 65 14.20 -73.50 7.75
C GLY A 65 14.18 -73.63 9.27
N LEU A 66 14.26 -72.51 10.01
CA LEU A 66 14.18 -72.50 11.47
C LEU A 66 12.80 -72.91 11.97
N THR A 67 11.72 -72.47 11.33
CA THR A 67 10.36 -72.88 11.69
C THR A 67 10.13 -74.37 11.40
N ALA A 68 10.57 -74.88 10.25
CA ALA A 68 10.52 -76.30 9.93
C ALA A 68 11.35 -77.14 10.91
N ALA A 69 12.55 -76.68 11.26
CA ALA A 69 13.40 -77.35 12.25
C ALA A 69 12.76 -77.35 13.65
N ALA A 70 12.16 -76.23 14.08
CA ALA A 70 11.51 -76.13 15.38
C ALA A 70 10.26 -77.03 15.51
N VAL A 71 9.51 -77.21 14.42
CA VAL A 71 8.39 -78.16 14.37
C VAL A 71 8.92 -79.59 14.34
N SER A 72 9.94 -79.86 13.52
CA SER A 72 10.51 -81.21 13.35
C SER A 72 11.24 -81.72 14.59
N SER A 73 11.82 -80.84 15.41
CA SER A 73 12.51 -81.21 16.66
C SER A 73 11.60 -81.15 17.89
N GLU A 74 10.29 -80.94 17.71
CA GLU A 74 9.31 -80.73 18.79
C GLU A 74 9.67 -79.56 19.72
N LEU A 75 10.60 -78.68 19.33
CA LEU A 75 10.93 -77.47 20.07
C LEU A 75 9.72 -76.52 20.14
N TYR A 76 8.84 -76.58 19.15
CA TYR A 76 7.51 -75.98 19.17
C TYR A 76 6.43 -77.05 19.19
N VAL A 77 5.70 -77.16 20.31
CA VAL A 77 4.55 -78.05 20.46
C VAL A 77 3.26 -77.24 20.32
N ALA A 78 2.42 -77.60 19.36
CA ALA A 78 1.13 -76.98 19.16
C ALA A 78 0.17 -77.36 20.29
N ASN A 79 0.02 -76.47 21.27
CA ASN A 79 -0.90 -76.61 22.40
C ASN A 79 -2.10 -75.65 22.29
N GLU A 80 -3.05 -75.72 23.21
CA GLU A 80 -4.21 -74.82 23.30
C GLU A 80 -3.83 -73.33 23.30
N GLU A 81 -2.70 -72.98 23.91
CA GLU A 81 -2.17 -71.60 23.92
C GLU A 81 -1.79 -71.10 22.53
N THR A 82 -1.48 -71.99 21.59
CA THR A 82 -1.13 -71.59 20.21
C THR A 82 -2.34 -71.10 19.43
N VAL A 83 -3.52 -71.68 19.67
CA VAL A 83 -4.79 -71.21 19.11
C VAL A 83 -5.12 -69.82 19.67
N LEU A 84 -4.87 -69.61 20.97
CA LEU A 84 -5.06 -68.30 21.61
C LEU A 84 -4.07 -67.27 21.07
N ALA A 85 -2.80 -67.62 20.88
CA ALA A 85 -1.78 -66.74 20.32
C ALA A 85 -2.09 -66.34 18.87
N VAL A 86 -2.51 -67.29 18.03
CA VAL A 86 -2.94 -67.00 16.65
C VAL A 86 -4.19 -66.12 16.65
N GLY A 87 -5.20 -66.43 17.46
CA GLY A 87 -6.41 -65.60 17.60
C GLY A 87 -6.09 -64.17 18.05
N PHE A 88 -5.19 -64.01 19.02
CA PHE A 88 -4.72 -62.71 19.48
C PHE A 88 -4.01 -61.94 18.35
N LEU A 89 -3.13 -62.59 17.58
CA LEU A 89 -2.44 -61.95 16.45
C LEU A 89 -3.42 -61.50 15.36
N VAL A 90 -4.45 -62.29 15.05
CA VAL A 90 -5.48 -61.88 14.06
C VAL A 90 -6.26 -60.66 14.56
N ILE A 91 -6.69 -60.65 15.82
CA ILE A 91 -7.42 -59.52 16.39
C ILE A 91 -6.51 -58.29 16.48
N PHE A 92 -5.27 -58.46 16.96
CA PHE A 92 -4.31 -57.37 17.08
C PHE A 92 -3.99 -56.74 15.73
N THR A 93 -3.74 -57.53 14.69
CA THR A 93 -3.48 -57.02 13.34
C THR A 93 -4.70 -56.31 12.74
N ALA A 94 -5.91 -56.82 12.96
CA ALA A 94 -7.14 -56.16 12.55
C ALA A 94 -7.33 -54.81 13.26
N ILE A 95 -7.10 -54.75 14.58
CA ILE A 95 -7.16 -53.53 15.38
C ILE A 95 -6.10 -52.53 14.91
N ALA A 96 -4.84 -52.95 14.79
CA ALA A 96 -3.74 -52.11 14.35
C ALA A 96 -4.03 -51.47 12.99
N ARG A 97 -4.58 -52.25 12.04
CA ARG A 97 -4.97 -51.75 10.72
C ARG A 97 -6.14 -50.76 10.78
N SER A 98 -7.11 -51.00 11.68
CA SER A 98 -8.28 -50.14 11.83
C SER A 98 -8.00 -48.81 12.54
N ILE A 99 -7.09 -48.78 13.52
CA ILE A 99 -6.80 -47.59 14.35
C ILE A 99 -5.67 -46.74 13.77
N GLY A 100 -4.76 -47.34 12.98
CA GLY A 100 -3.58 -46.62 12.46
C GLY A 100 -3.92 -45.35 11.67
N ALA A 101 -4.87 -45.44 10.73
CA ALA A 101 -5.30 -44.30 9.92
C ALA A 101 -6.01 -43.19 10.73
N PRO A 102 -7.05 -43.47 11.54
CA PRO A 102 -7.70 -42.42 12.33
C PRO A 102 -6.76 -41.81 13.36
N TYR A 103 -5.90 -42.60 14.01
CA TYR A 103 -4.92 -42.06 14.97
C TYR A 103 -3.89 -41.15 14.29
N SER A 104 -3.34 -41.54 13.13
CA SER A 104 -2.41 -40.70 12.38
C SER A 104 -3.07 -39.38 11.96
N SER A 105 -4.32 -39.42 11.48
CA SER A 105 -5.06 -38.21 11.10
C SER A 105 -5.33 -37.28 12.30
N TRP A 106 -5.65 -37.85 13.46
CA TRP A 106 -5.87 -37.10 14.69
C TRP A 106 -4.57 -36.47 15.19
N ALA A 107 -3.47 -37.22 15.19
CA ALA A 107 -2.15 -36.76 15.61
C ALA A 107 -1.67 -35.61 14.71
N ASN A 108 -1.78 -35.77 13.38
CA ASN A 108 -1.43 -34.72 12.42
C ASN A 108 -2.29 -33.47 12.61
N GLY A 109 -3.60 -33.62 12.83
CA GLY A 109 -4.49 -32.48 13.10
C GLY A 109 -4.15 -31.74 14.40
N HIS A 110 -3.73 -32.47 15.44
CA HIS A 110 -3.29 -31.86 16.69
C HIS A 110 -1.96 -31.10 16.52
N ILE A 111 -1.00 -31.71 15.82
CA ILE A 111 0.28 -31.08 15.48
C ILE A 111 0.05 -29.80 14.67
N GLU A 112 -0.82 -29.85 13.66
CA GLU A 112 -1.10 -28.71 12.79
C GLU A 112 -1.79 -27.57 13.56
N ARG A 113 -2.70 -27.89 14.47
CA ARG A 113 -3.31 -26.89 15.35
C ARG A 113 -2.26 -26.17 16.20
N ILE A 114 -1.36 -26.92 16.84
CA ILE A 114 -0.30 -26.33 17.68
C ILE A 114 0.63 -25.46 16.82
N LYS A 115 1.06 -25.96 15.66
CA LYS A 115 1.89 -25.20 14.72
C LYS A 115 1.18 -23.93 14.26
N GLY A 116 -0.11 -24.01 13.94
CA GLY A 116 -0.94 -22.88 13.53
C GLY A 116 -1.01 -21.81 14.61
N ILE A 117 -1.28 -22.18 15.86
CA ILE A 117 -1.31 -21.23 16.99
C ILE A 117 0.06 -20.58 17.18
N LEU A 118 1.14 -21.36 17.15
CA LEU A 118 2.49 -20.84 17.38
C LEU A 118 2.93 -19.87 16.26
N ASN A 119 2.63 -20.21 15.00
CA ASN A 119 2.93 -19.35 13.87
C ASN A 119 2.07 -18.09 13.89
N SER A 120 0.76 -18.20 14.20
CA SER A 120 -0.13 -17.05 14.33
C SER A 120 0.32 -16.11 15.43
N ALA A 121 0.66 -16.64 16.61
CA ALA A 121 1.15 -15.85 17.73
C ALA A 121 2.46 -15.15 17.37
N ARG A 122 3.39 -15.81 16.66
CA ARG A 122 4.61 -15.17 16.18
C ARG A 122 4.30 -14.01 15.24
N THR A 123 3.45 -14.22 14.24
CA THR A 123 3.08 -13.17 13.28
C THR A 123 2.36 -12.01 13.96
N GLU A 124 1.44 -12.28 14.88
CA GLU A 124 0.72 -11.26 15.65
C GLU A 124 1.67 -10.46 16.55
N HIS A 125 2.59 -11.12 17.25
CA HIS A 125 3.61 -10.43 18.05
C HIS A 125 4.54 -9.58 17.19
N THR A 126 5.04 -10.10 16.07
CA THR A 126 5.88 -9.31 15.16
C THR A 126 5.11 -8.09 14.65
N LYS A 127 3.84 -8.26 14.25
CA LYS A 127 2.99 -7.16 13.81
C LYS A 127 2.79 -6.12 14.90
N ALA A 128 2.41 -6.52 16.11
CA ALA A 128 2.20 -5.60 17.22
C ALA A 128 3.48 -4.82 17.60
N VAL A 129 4.65 -5.47 17.50
CA VAL A 129 5.94 -4.80 17.69
C VAL A 129 6.23 -3.82 16.56
N THR A 130 6.00 -4.19 15.30
CA THR A 130 6.15 -3.28 14.15
C THR A 130 5.21 -2.08 14.27
N ASP A 131 3.93 -2.29 14.55
CA ASP A 131 2.95 -1.21 14.74
C ASP A 131 3.37 -0.26 15.86
N ARG A 132 3.95 -0.79 16.95
CA ARG A 132 4.48 0.03 18.05
C ARG A 132 5.74 0.79 17.64
N ILE A 133 6.64 0.20 16.85
CA ILE A 133 7.82 0.87 16.32
C ILE A 133 7.39 2.03 15.42
N ASP A 134 6.41 1.83 14.55
CA ASP A 134 5.90 2.87 13.65
C ASP A 134 5.27 4.03 14.43
N SER A 135 4.47 3.72 15.46
CA SER A 135 3.90 4.75 16.35
C SER A 135 4.98 5.53 17.11
N VAL A 136 6.03 4.87 17.61
CA VAL A 136 7.15 5.54 18.28
C VAL A 136 8.01 6.33 17.29
N SER A 137 8.16 5.86 16.05
CA SER A 137 8.89 6.57 15.00
C SER A 137 8.24 7.92 14.69
N GLN A 138 6.91 8.01 14.68
CA GLN A 138 6.21 9.28 14.48
C GLN A 138 6.50 10.30 15.59
N LEU A 139 6.72 9.84 16.83
CA LEU A 139 7.07 10.73 17.95
C LEU A 139 8.48 11.32 17.82
N LYS A 140 9.38 10.68 17.06
CA LYS A 140 10.73 11.22 16.78
C LYS A 140 10.67 12.52 15.99
N ASP A 141 9.69 12.67 15.11
CA ASP A 141 9.59 13.83 14.20
C ASP A 141 8.90 15.05 14.85
N VAL A 142 8.27 14.88 16.03
CA VAL A 142 7.55 15.96 16.72
C VAL A 142 8.51 17.03 17.28
N VAL A 143 9.68 16.61 17.79
CA VAL A 143 10.69 17.53 18.33
C VAL A 143 11.24 18.48 17.24
N PRO A 144 11.80 17.99 16.11
CA PRO A 144 12.29 18.88 15.07
C PRO A 144 11.17 19.70 14.42
N LEU A 145 9.95 19.15 14.31
CA LEU A 145 8.80 19.92 13.83
C LEU A 145 8.50 21.11 14.75
N THR A 146 8.51 20.90 16.07
CA THR A 146 8.25 21.98 17.04
C THR A 146 9.34 23.04 17.00
N GLU A 147 10.61 22.63 16.91
CA GLU A 147 11.74 23.56 16.74
C GLU A 147 11.60 24.37 15.44
N SER A 148 11.23 23.72 14.33
CA SER A 148 11.00 24.40 13.05
C SER A 148 9.83 25.39 13.13
N LEU A 149 8.77 25.07 13.87
CA LEU A 149 7.62 25.96 14.05
C LEU A 149 8.01 27.22 14.83
N TYR A 150 8.85 27.08 15.86
CA TYR A 150 9.42 28.21 16.60
C TYR A 150 10.40 29.03 15.75
N ALA A 151 11.20 28.38 14.91
CA ALA A 151 12.12 29.06 14.00
C ALA A 151 11.33 29.91 12.98
N VAL A 152 10.29 29.34 12.35
CA VAL A 152 9.41 30.05 11.43
C VAL A 152 8.70 31.22 12.12
N ALA A 153 8.21 31.03 13.35
CA ALA A 153 7.58 32.12 14.10
C ALA A 153 8.56 33.28 14.39
N ARG A 154 9.81 32.96 14.72
CA ARG A 154 10.87 33.97 14.95
C ARG A 154 11.22 34.70 13.66
N GLU A 155 11.43 33.97 12.57
CA GLU A 155 11.75 34.53 11.26
C GLU A 155 10.62 35.42 10.72
N THR A 156 9.38 35.01 10.92
CA THR A 156 8.20 35.80 10.55
C THR A 156 8.18 37.13 11.31
N ASN A 157 8.43 37.11 12.61
CA ASN A 157 8.48 38.35 13.41
C ASN A 157 9.61 39.29 12.96
N THR A 158 10.80 38.76 12.65
CA THR A 158 11.91 39.59 12.15
C THR A 158 11.58 40.19 10.78
N LEU A 159 11.00 39.41 9.87
CA LEU A 159 10.62 39.89 8.54
C LEU A 159 9.47 40.91 8.61
N GLU A 160 8.48 40.72 9.49
CA GLU A 160 7.43 41.70 9.73
C GLU A 160 7.98 43.02 10.27
N HIS A 161 8.94 42.95 11.21
CA HIS A 161 9.59 44.14 11.74
C HIS A 161 10.38 44.89 10.66
N GLU A 162 11.21 44.19 9.88
CA GLU A 162 11.97 44.79 8.77
C GLU A 162 11.05 45.41 7.72
N ASN A 163 9.97 44.71 7.36
CA ASN A 163 8.99 45.21 6.40
C ASN A 163 8.28 46.47 6.94
N PHE A 164 7.96 46.51 8.23
CA PHE A 164 7.37 47.69 8.87
C PHE A 164 8.32 48.90 8.88
N VAL A 165 9.61 48.69 9.12
CA VAL A 165 10.62 49.76 9.05
C VAL A 165 10.77 50.28 7.62
N LEU A 166 10.92 49.38 6.64
CA LEU A 166 11.02 49.76 5.23
C LEU A 166 9.77 50.48 4.73
N ALA A 167 8.59 50.06 5.16
CA ALA A 167 7.33 50.74 4.83
C ALA A 167 7.29 52.16 5.39
N GLN A 168 7.72 52.38 6.64
CA GLN A 168 7.81 53.72 7.23
C GLN A 168 8.82 54.60 6.49
N GLU A 169 10.01 54.08 6.17
CA GLU A 169 11.00 54.83 5.39
C GLU A 169 10.46 55.23 4.02
N ASN A 170 9.75 54.33 3.34
CA ASN A 170 9.16 54.60 2.04
C ASN A 170 8.02 55.62 2.12
N ALA A 171 7.21 55.59 3.19
CA ALA A 171 6.18 56.60 3.42
C ALA A 171 6.82 58.00 3.59
N ILE A 172 7.85 58.12 4.41
CA ILE A 172 8.58 59.39 4.61
C ILE A 172 9.23 59.86 3.31
N LYS A 173 9.91 58.97 2.57
CA LYS A 173 10.50 59.29 1.26
C LYS A 173 9.45 59.77 0.26
N ALA A 174 8.26 59.18 0.25
CA ALA A 174 7.16 59.59 -0.62
C ALA A 174 6.60 60.97 -0.26
N GLU A 175 6.45 61.27 1.05
CA GLU A 175 6.03 62.59 1.52
C GLU A 175 7.06 63.66 1.14
N LEU A 176 8.36 63.41 1.40
CA LEU A 176 9.43 64.34 1.03
C LEU A 176 9.48 64.57 -0.48
N LYS A 177 9.34 63.51 -1.27
CA LYS A 177 9.26 63.63 -2.74
C LYS A 177 8.07 64.48 -3.16
N THR A 178 6.90 64.27 -2.55
CA THR A 178 5.69 65.05 -2.88
C THR A 178 5.89 66.53 -2.57
N VAL A 179 6.51 66.85 -1.44
CA VAL A 179 6.87 68.23 -1.09
C VAL A 179 7.85 68.79 -2.12
N LEU A 180 8.93 68.08 -2.45
CA LEU A 180 9.93 68.55 -3.43
C LEU A 180 9.32 68.75 -4.82
N ASP A 181 8.49 67.82 -5.29
CA ASP A 181 7.80 67.92 -6.57
C ASP A 181 6.85 69.14 -6.58
N SER A 182 6.22 69.47 -5.44
CA SER A 182 5.39 70.68 -5.32
C SER A 182 6.20 71.98 -5.43
N TRP A 183 7.41 72.01 -4.86
CA TRP A 183 8.34 73.15 -5.00
C TRP A 183 8.82 73.31 -6.43
N VAL A 184 9.19 72.21 -7.09
CA VAL A 184 9.61 72.23 -8.51
C VAL A 184 8.46 72.73 -9.39
N ARG A 185 7.23 72.25 -9.14
CA ARG A 185 6.05 72.73 -9.87
C ARG A 185 5.80 74.22 -9.65
N TYR A 186 5.94 74.71 -8.42
CA TYR A 186 5.81 76.13 -8.11
C TYR A 186 6.89 76.96 -8.82
N GLU A 187 8.14 76.51 -8.82
CA GLU A 187 9.25 77.18 -9.52
C GLU A 187 9.03 77.23 -11.04
N GLN A 188 8.56 76.13 -11.63
CA GLN A 188 8.19 76.09 -13.05
C GLN A 188 7.05 77.07 -13.36
N GLN A 189 6.00 77.11 -12.55
CA GLN A 189 4.90 78.07 -12.72
C GLN A 189 5.35 79.52 -12.59
N GLN A 190 6.25 79.82 -11.65
CA GLN A 190 6.81 81.17 -11.53
C GLN A 190 7.66 81.54 -12.74
N ARG A 191 8.53 80.65 -13.21
CA ARG A 191 9.31 80.88 -14.43
C ARG A 191 8.41 81.11 -15.66
N GLU A 192 7.36 80.30 -15.83
CA GLU A 192 6.40 80.46 -16.92
C GLU A 192 5.64 81.79 -16.81
N ALA A 193 5.24 82.21 -15.61
CA ALA A 193 4.56 83.47 -15.37
C ALA A 193 5.47 84.69 -15.64
N GLU A 194 6.73 84.62 -15.19
CA GLU A 194 7.74 85.65 -15.47
C GLU A 194 8.03 85.75 -16.97
N GLN A 195 8.19 84.62 -17.65
CA GLN A 195 8.35 84.59 -19.11
C GLN A 195 7.13 85.17 -19.82
N ALA A 196 5.91 84.80 -19.43
CA ALA A 196 4.69 85.36 -20.00
C ALA A 196 4.58 86.88 -19.76
N ALA A 197 4.95 87.36 -18.57
CA ALA A 197 4.99 88.78 -18.24
C ALA A 197 6.05 89.53 -19.07
N LEU A 198 7.26 88.97 -19.21
CA LEU A 198 8.32 89.52 -20.05
C LEU A 198 7.92 89.55 -21.53
N VAL A 199 7.29 88.51 -22.05
CA VAL A 199 6.77 88.48 -23.43
C VAL A 199 5.73 89.58 -23.61
N LYS A 200 4.81 89.75 -22.66
CA LYS A 200 3.77 90.79 -22.74
C LYS A 200 4.36 92.21 -22.67
N THR A 201 5.36 92.45 -21.82
CA THR A 201 6.02 93.77 -21.73
C THR A 201 6.85 94.08 -22.97
N VAL A 202 7.60 93.10 -23.50
CA VAL A 202 8.33 93.24 -24.76
C VAL A 202 7.37 93.49 -25.91
N GLN A 203 6.26 92.73 -26.01
CA GLN A 203 5.25 92.95 -27.03
C GLN A 203 4.64 94.35 -26.93
N ALA A 204 4.24 94.79 -25.74
CA ALA A 204 3.70 96.14 -25.53
C ALA A 204 4.70 97.25 -25.88
N ASN A 205 5.98 97.07 -25.55
CA ASN A 205 7.05 98.01 -25.90
C ASN A 205 7.24 98.08 -27.43
N VAL A 206 7.27 96.93 -28.12
CA VAL A 206 7.38 96.87 -29.59
C VAL A 206 6.17 97.51 -30.26
N GLU A 207 4.94 97.22 -29.80
CA GLU A 207 3.71 97.86 -30.29
C GLU A 207 3.74 99.39 -30.08
N ALA A 208 4.23 99.86 -28.93
CA ALA A 208 4.38 101.28 -28.63
C ALA A 208 5.47 101.96 -29.48
N GLU A 209 6.58 101.28 -29.79
CA GLU A 209 7.59 101.80 -30.71
C GLU A 209 7.11 101.84 -32.16
N LEU A 210 6.41 100.79 -32.62
CA LEU A 210 5.73 100.78 -33.92
C LEU A 210 4.67 101.87 -34.04
N ALA A 211 4.01 102.26 -32.95
CA ALA A 211 3.06 103.36 -32.94
C ALA A 211 3.72 104.73 -33.21
N LYS A 212 5.02 104.91 -32.94
CA LYS A 212 5.72 106.19 -33.14
C LYS A 212 5.90 106.49 -34.65
N PRO A 213 5.51 107.67 -35.14
CA PRO A 213 5.57 108.00 -36.57
C PRO A 213 7.01 108.10 -37.11
N ALA A 214 8.00 108.42 -36.26
CA ALA A 214 9.41 108.47 -36.66
C ALA A 214 9.97 107.07 -36.99
N PHE A 215 9.62 106.06 -36.19
CA PHE A 215 10.06 104.69 -36.41
C PHE A 215 9.40 104.06 -37.64
N ARG A 216 8.10 104.31 -37.88
CA ARG A 216 7.43 103.85 -39.11
C ARG A 216 8.05 104.41 -40.38
N LYS A 217 8.49 105.67 -40.37
CA LYS A 217 9.18 106.29 -41.52
C LYS A 217 10.53 105.63 -41.75
N GLN A 218 11.34 105.42 -40.70
CA GLN A 218 12.61 104.70 -40.81
C GLN A 218 12.43 103.27 -41.33
N LEU A 219 11.41 102.54 -40.84
CA LEU A 219 11.11 101.18 -41.30
C LEU A 219 10.67 101.17 -42.77
N LEU A 220 9.86 102.15 -43.21
CA LEU A 220 9.46 102.28 -44.61
C LEU A 220 10.64 102.64 -45.51
N GLU A 221 11.55 103.52 -45.06
CA GLU A 221 12.78 103.86 -45.77
C GLU A 221 13.72 102.65 -45.88
N GLU A 222 13.88 101.86 -44.82
CA GLU A 222 14.68 100.64 -44.82
C GLU A 222 14.07 99.54 -45.70
N ALA A 223 12.75 99.36 -45.65
CA ALA A 223 12.04 98.46 -46.55
C ALA A 223 12.15 98.89 -48.02
N LEU A 224 12.07 100.19 -48.32
CA LEU A 224 12.35 100.74 -49.65
C LEU A 224 13.78 100.45 -50.09
N ALA A 225 14.77 100.67 -49.22
CA ALA A 225 16.17 100.38 -49.52
C ALA A 225 16.46 98.88 -49.71
N GLN A 226 15.68 97.99 -49.07
CA GLN A 226 15.78 96.54 -49.29
C GLN A 226 15.12 96.11 -50.61
N VAL A 227 13.99 96.70 -50.97
CA VAL A 227 13.33 96.46 -52.27
C VAL A 227 14.14 97.04 -53.43
N GLU A 228 14.87 98.14 -53.24
CA GLU A 228 15.76 98.71 -54.27
C GLU A 228 17.07 97.93 -54.45
N ARG A 229 17.38 96.96 -53.58
CA ARG A 229 18.55 96.07 -53.67
C ARG A 229 18.23 94.71 -54.32
N GLU A 230 16.95 94.35 -54.44
CA GLU A 230 16.47 93.27 -55.32
C GLU A 230 16.01 93.82 -56.67
#